data_AF-A0A855YDX5-F1
#
_entry.id   AF-A0A855YDX5-F1
#
_cell.length_a   1.000
_cell.length_b   1.000
_cell.length_c   1.000
_cell.angle_alpha   90.00
_cell.angle_beta   90.00
_cell.angle_gamma   90.00
#
_symmetry.space_group_name_H-M   'P 1'
#
loop_
_entity.id
_entity.type
_entity.pdbx_description
1 polymer ?
#
loop_
_entity_poly.entity_id
_entity_poly.type
_entity_poly.pdbx_seq_one_letter_code
_entity_poly.pdbx_strand_id
1 'polypeptide(L)'
;MIKNDPVFGVLEYNYGWTRKTMFQLFGEELEITLMIDGDEDGRFDEKQYTAYQSLIQDWKQVQYNLLQPILDYYRQKRIELGYDVAFNENYPLVETTAQLMKMITLEGIVVPYGDIKEERDIGVLFSCTWDSENGLGVRLLNEEIADVGYQDVAI
;
A
#
# COMPACT_ATOMS: atom_id res chain seq x y z
N MET A 1 -16.71 -17.44 -1.27
CA MET A 1 -16.03 -18.66 -1.77
C MET A 1 -14.63 -18.75 -1.18
N ILE A 2 -14.02 -19.93 -1.07
CA ILE A 2 -12.65 -20.09 -0.55
C ILE A 2 -11.77 -20.75 -1.61
N LYS A 3 -10.56 -20.23 -1.81
CA LYS A 3 -9.54 -20.77 -2.71
C LYS A 3 -8.24 -20.96 -1.95
N ASN A 4 -7.61 -22.12 -2.10
CA ASN A 4 -6.24 -22.34 -1.65
C ASN A 4 -5.29 -22.18 -2.83
N ASP A 5 -4.62 -21.03 -2.89
CA ASP A 5 -3.69 -20.67 -3.94
C ASP A 5 -2.23 -20.94 -3.50
N PRO A 6 -1.38 -21.51 -4.37
CA PRO A 6 0.00 -21.84 -3.99
C PRO A 6 0.88 -20.60 -3.72
N VAL A 7 0.53 -19.43 -4.26
CA VAL A 7 1.29 -18.18 -4.10
C VAL A 7 0.58 -17.26 -3.09
N PHE A 8 -0.72 -17.08 -3.26
CA PHE A 8 -1.50 -16.16 -2.44
C PHE A 8 -2.07 -16.81 -1.17
N GLY A 9 -1.94 -18.12 -0.98
CA GLY A 9 -2.45 -18.83 0.19
C GLY A 9 -3.98 -19.01 0.19
N VAL A 10 -4.57 -19.16 1.37
CA VAL A 10 -6.02 -19.34 1.52
C VAL A 10 -6.71 -17.99 1.44
N LEU A 11 -7.48 -17.79 0.36
CA LEU A 11 -8.23 -16.57 0.05
C LEU A 11 -9.73 -16.80 0.23
N GLU A 12 -10.43 -15.76 0.69
CA GLU A 12 -11.89 -15.67 0.75
C GLU A 12 -12.38 -14.60 -0.24
N TYR A 13 -13.37 -14.96 -1.05
CA TYR A 13 -14.01 -14.03 -1.98
C TYR A 13 -15.08 -13.19 -1.27
N ASN A 14 -14.89 -11.87 -1.27
CA ASN A 14 -15.83 -10.84 -0.82
C ASN A 14 -15.67 -9.58 -1.68
N TYR A 15 -16.33 -9.54 -2.84
CA TYR A 15 -16.17 -8.49 -3.86
C TYR A 15 -14.71 -8.32 -4.37
N GLY A 16 -13.92 -9.37 -4.20
CA GLY A 16 -12.46 -9.43 -4.43
C GLY A 16 -11.90 -10.60 -3.60
N TRP A 17 -10.72 -11.11 -3.95
CA TRP A 17 -10.12 -12.21 -3.20
C TRP A 17 -9.21 -11.67 -2.11
N THR A 18 -9.50 -12.01 -0.86
CA THR A 18 -8.80 -11.41 0.28
C THR A 18 -8.30 -12.44 1.27
N ARG A 19 -7.23 -12.09 1.97
CA ARG A 19 -6.84 -12.78 3.22
C ARG A 19 -6.15 -11.83 4.18
N LYS A 20 -6.16 -12.21 5.45
CA LYS A 20 -5.27 -11.63 6.45
C LYS A 20 -3.91 -12.32 6.40
N THR A 21 -2.84 -11.55 6.53
CA THR A 21 -1.47 -12.07 6.54
C THR A 21 -0.56 -11.22 7.41
N MET A 22 0.46 -11.85 8.00
CA MET A 22 1.52 -11.11 8.68
C MET A 22 2.50 -10.52 7.67
N PHE A 23 2.92 -9.28 7.89
CA PHE A 23 3.93 -8.57 7.13
C PHE A 23 4.91 -7.87 8.06
N GLN A 24 6.17 -7.76 7.64
CA GLN A 24 7.18 -7.04 8.41
C GLN A 24 7.35 -5.62 7.85
N LEU A 25 7.06 -4.60 8.65
CA LEU A 25 7.28 -3.20 8.32
C LEU A 25 8.21 -2.57 9.35
N PHE A 26 9.36 -2.07 8.91
CA PHE A 26 10.33 -1.36 9.75
C PHE A 26 10.81 -2.13 11.00
N GLY A 27 10.80 -3.46 10.92
CA GLY A 27 11.19 -4.34 12.02
C GLY A 27 10.01 -4.78 12.91
N GLU A 28 8.81 -4.23 12.71
CA GLU A 28 7.59 -4.64 13.39
C GLU A 28 6.79 -5.62 12.52
N GLU A 29 6.15 -6.59 13.16
CA GLU A 29 5.27 -7.56 12.48
C GLU A 29 3.81 -7.12 12.68
N LEU A 30 3.08 -6.98 11.57
CA LEU A 30 1.71 -6.47 11.55
C LEU A 30 0.81 -7.41 10.75
N GLU A 31 -0.45 -7.53 11.16
CA GLU A 31 -1.49 -8.18 10.35
C GLU A 31 -2.03 -7.17 9.33
N ILE A 32 -2.00 -7.53 8.05
CA ILE A 32 -2.51 -6.72 6.94
C ILE A 32 -3.51 -7.51 6.11
N THR A 33 -4.29 -6.81 5.28
CA THR A 33 -5.16 -7.45 4.28
C THR A 33 -4.46 -7.51 2.93
N LEU A 34 -4.27 -8.72 2.41
CA LEU A 34 -3.88 -8.94 1.02
C LEU A 34 -5.15 -9.03 0.17
N MET A 35 -5.25 -8.21 -0.87
CA MET A 35 -6.38 -8.15 -1.81
C MET A 35 -5.87 -8.45 -3.20
N ILE A 36 -6.47 -9.44 -3.86
CA ILE A 36 -6.16 -9.84 -5.22
C ILE A 36 -7.40 -9.56 -6.05
N ASP A 37 -7.26 -8.71 -7.06
CA ASP A 37 -8.31 -8.49 -8.03
C ASP A 37 -8.56 -9.78 -8.82
N GLY A 38 -9.83 -10.12 -8.96
CA GLY A 38 -10.23 -11.34 -9.63
C GLY A 38 -11.72 -11.58 -9.50
N ASP A 39 -12.27 -12.25 -10.51
CA ASP A 39 -13.65 -12.68 -10.50
C ASP A 39 -13.87 -13.84 -9.52
N GLU A 40 -15.14 -14.13 -9.22
CA GLU A 40 -15.54 -15.23 -8.32
C GLU A 40 -15.04 -16.62 -8.80
N ASP A 41 -14.60 -16.75 -10.05
CA ASP A 41 -14.03 -17.99 -10.59
C ASP A 41 -12.63 -18.34 -10.03
N GLY A 42 -11.98 -17.40 -9.34
CA GLY A 42 -10.70 -17.59 -8.66
C GLY A 42 -9.54 -17.83 -9.59
N ARG A 43 -9.58 -17.26 -10.80
CA ARG A 43 -8.47 -17.25 -11.74
C ARG A 43 -7.70 -15.94 -11.62
N PHE A 44 -6.38 -16.08 -11.53
CA PHE A 44 -5.43 -14.97 -11.49
C PHE A 44 -4.45 -15.15 -12.65
N ASP A 45 -3.97 -14.05 -13.19
CA ASP A 45 -3.02 -14.07 -14.28
C ASP A 45 -1.56 -14.21 -13.80
N GLU A 46 -0.67 -14.62 -14.71
CA GLU A 46 0.76 -14.80 -14.41
C GLU A 46 1.46 -13.51 -13.95
N LYS A 47 0.98 -12.34 -14.41
CA LYS A 47 1.55 -11.06 -14.00
C LYS A 47 1.17 -10.73 -12.56
N GLN A 48 -0.01 -11.09 -12.07
CA GLN A 48 -0.39 -10.96 -10.66
C GLN A 48 0.53 -11.78 -9.74
N TYR A 49 0.76 -13.05 -10.09
CA TYR A 49 1.69 -13.88 -9.32
C TYR A 49 3.10 -13.29 -9.32
N THR A 50 3.59 -12.87 -10.50
CA THR A 50 4.93 -12.30 -10.64
C THR A 50 5.06 -10.98 -9.87
N ALA A 51 4.08 -10.07 -9.95
CA ALA A 51 4.06 -8.79 -9.25
C ALA A 51 4.16 -8.99 -7.73
N TYR A 52 3.32 -9.86 -7.17
CA TYR A 52 3.35 -10.14 -5.74
C TYR A 52 4.65 -10.83 -5.31
N GLN A 53 5.12 -11.83 -6.06
CA GLN A 53 6.38 -12.52 -5.72
C GLN A 53 7.58 -11.58 -5.76
N SER A 54 7.67 -10.71 -6.76
CA SER A 54 8.72 -9.68 -6.85
C SER A 54 8.64 -8.68 -5.70
N LEU A 55 7.44 -8.20 -5.35
CA LEU A 55 7.24 -7.37 -4.16
C LEU A 55 7.76 -8.04 -2.89
N ILE A 56 7.39 -9.30 -2.64
CA ILE A 56 7.81 -10.02 -1.42
C ILE A 56 9.33 -10.20 -1.38
N GLN A 57 9.95 -10.53 -2.51
CA GLN A 57 11.39 -10.71 -2.62
C GLN A 57 12.14 -9.41 -2.27
N ASP A 58 11.64 -8.27 -2.76
CA ASP A 58 12.31 -6.98 -2.65
C ASP A 58 11.76 -6.12 -1.49
N TRP A 59 10.78 -6.63 -0.75
CA TRP A 59 10.03 -5.88 0.28
C TRP A 59 10.93 -5.22 1.32
N LYS A 60 12.04 -5.87 1.68
CA LYS A 60 13.02 -5.33 2.63
C LYS A 60 13.61 -3.99 2.15
N GLN A 61 13.82 -3.83 0.84
CA GLN A 61 14.30 -2.59 0.25
C GLN A 61 13.14 -1.64 -0.04
N VAL A 62 12.06 -2.16 -0.65
CA VAL A 62 10.89 -1.37 -1.06
C VAL A 62 10.33 -0.57 0.10
N GLN A 63 10.14 -1.19 1.28
CA GLN A 63 9.54 -0.51 2.44
C GLN A 63 10.25 0.78 2.84
N TYR A 64 11.57 0.86 2.71
CA TYR A 64 12.33 2.08 3.01
C TYR A 64 12.25 3.12 1.89
N ASN A 65 12.12 2.67 0.63
CA ASN A 65 11.95 3.55 -0.52
C ASN A 65 10.62 4.30 -0.47
N LEU A 66 9.59 3.76 0.22
CA LEU A 66 8.29 4.40 0.38
C LEU A 66 8.35 5.70 1.22
N LEU A 67 9.28 5.79 2.17
CA LEU A 67 9.24 6.80 3.22
C LEU A 67 9.44 8.24 2.70
N GLN A 68 10.39 8.43 1.78
CA GLN A 68 10.69 9.77 1.28
C GLN A 68 9.56 10.32 0.39
N PRO A 69 9.03 9.57 -0.61
CA PRO A 69 7.87 9.99 -1.38
C PRO A 69 6.63 10.29 -0.52
N ILE A 70 6.34 9.46 0.49
CA ILE A 70 5.21 9.73 1.41
C ILE A 70 5.44 11.02 2.21
N LEU A 71 6.66 11.25 2.69
CA LEU A 71 6.99 12.48 3.42
C LEU A 71 6.82 13.73 2.55
N ASP A 72 7.21 13.64 1.28
CA ASP A 72 7.08 14.74 0.33
C ASP A 72 5.61 15.00 -0.02
N TYR A 73 4.81 13.93 -0.22
CA TYR A 73 3.35 14.03 -0.35
C TYR A 73 2.71 14.71 0.86
N TYR A 74 3.08 14.28 2.07
CA TYR A 74 2.56 14.85 3.31
C TYR A 74 2.86 16.35 3.44
N ARG A 75 4.10 16.76 3.15
CA ARG A 75 4.51 18.18 3.16
C ARG A 75 3.76 18.99 2.13
N GLN A 76 3.60 18.46 0.92
CA GLN A 76 2.84 19.10 -0.14
C GLN A 76 1.38 19.30 0.27
N LYS A 77 0.73 18.28 0.87
CA LYS A 77 -0.63 18.40 1.39
C LYS A 77 -0.76 19.47 2.47
N ARG A 78 0.23 19.60 3.34
CA ARG A 78 0.24 20.67 4.34
C ARG A 78 0.29 22.05 3.74
N ILE A 79 1.09 22.25 2.69
CA ILE A 79 1.15 23.53 1.98
C ILE A 79 -0.19 23.82 1.30
N GLU A 80 -0.78 22.83 0.62
CA GLU A 80 -2.09 22.96 -0.04
C GLU A 80 -3.22 23.35 0.93
N LEU A 81 -3.15 22.87 2.18
CA LEU A 81 -4.12 23.16 3.23
C LEU A 81 -3.76 24.41 4.06
N GLY A 82 -2.63 25.08 3.78
CA GLY A 82 -2.16 26.26 4.52
C GLY A 82 -1.63 25.97 5.93
N TYR A 83 -1.29 24.72 6.22
CA TYR A 83 -0.72 24.28 7.49
C TYR A 83 0.81 24.39 7.52
N ASP A 84 1.47 24.82 6.47
CA ASP A 84 2.89 25.16 6.46
C ASP A 84 3.23 26.39 7.32
N VAL A 85 2.28 27.31 7.47
CA VAL A 85 2.41 28.54 8.27
C VAL A 85 1.72 28.48 9.63
N ALA A 86 0.66 27.68 9.76
CA ALA A 86 -0.15 27.58 10.97
C ALA A 86 -0.02 26.19 11.60
N PHE A 87 0.11 26.15 12.93
CA PHE A 87 0.04 24.88 13.65
C PHE A 87 -1.33 24.23 13.46
N ASN A 88 -1.33 22.94 13.14
CA ASN A 88 -2.53 22.12 13.08
C ASN A 88 -2.27 20.79 13.79
N GLU A 89 -3.14 20.43 14.73
CA GLU A 89 -2.99 19.21 15.52
C GLU A 89 -3.23 17.92 14.70
N ASN A 90 -4.09 17.98 13.69
CA ASN A 90 -4.36 16.87 12.77
C ASN A 90 -3.26 16.76 11.70
N TYR A 91 -2.59 17.86 11.36
CA TYR A 91 -1.46 17.90 10.43
C TYR A 91 -0.18 18.47 11.09
N PRO A 92 0.43 17.76 12.07
CA PRO A 92 1.57 18.23 12.84
C PRO A 92 2.88 18.28 12.04
N LEU A 93 3.88 19.06 12.48
CA LEU A 93 5.19 19.17 11.78
C LEU A 93 5.95 17.85 11.76
N VAL A 94 6.19 17.37 10.53
CA VAL A 94 6.95 16.16 10.22
C VAL A 94 8.09 16.55 9.29
N GLU A 95 9.31 16.47 9.79
CA GLU A 95 10.52 16.85 9.05
C GLU A 95 11.35 15.62 8.66
N THR A 96 11.07 14.47 9.27
CA THR A 96 11.89 13.27 9.09
C THR A 96 11.03 12.05 8.81
N THR A 97 11.59 11.10 8.07
CA THR A 97 10.96 9.79 7.83
C THR A 97 10.72 9.01 9.12
N ALA A 98 11.59 9.17 10.13
CA ALA A 98 11.40 8.55 11.44
C ALA A 98 10.19 9.09 12.23
N GLN A 99 9.81 10.37 12.03
CA GLN A 99 8.56 10.91 12.56
C GLN A 99 7.37 10.39 11.76
N LEU A 100 7.47 10.37 10.43
CA LEU A 100 6.43 9.86 9.54
C LEU A 100 6.07 8.40 9.86
N MET A 101 7.08 7.55 10.12
CA MET A 101 6.87 6.14 10.47
C MET A 101 5.95 5.93 11.68
N LYS A 102 5.82 6.92 12.58
CA LYS A 102 4.93 6.86 13.75
C LYS A 102 3.50 7.27 13.42
N MET A 103 3.26 7.77 12.22
CA MET A 103 2.00 8.37 11.78
C MET A 103 1.30 7.57 10.69
N ILE A 104 1.95 6.52 10.16
CA ILE A 104 1.37 5.62 9.16
C ILE A 104 1.40 4.19 9.68
N THR A 105 0.37 3.41 9.34
CA THR A 105 0.31 1.97 9.63
C THR A 105 -0.04 1.26 8.33
N LEU A 106 0.74 0.25 7.94
CA LEU A 106 0.44 -0.55 6.75
C LEU A 106 -0.85 -1.36 7.01
N GLU A 107 -1.83 -1.21 6.13
CA GLU A 107 -3.14 -1.86 6.24
C GLU A 107 -3.33 -2.97 5.22
N GLY A 108 -2.74 -2.83 4.04
CA GLY A 108 -2.96 -3.81 3.00
C GLY A 108 -2.07 -3.66 1.77
N ILE A 109 -2.15 -4.71 0.96
CA ILE A 109 -1.52 -4.79 -0.36
C ILE A 109 -2.59 -5.19 -1.35
N VAL A 110 -2.65 -4.48 -2.48
CA VAL A 110 -3.54 -4.75 -3.59
C VAL A 110 -2.72 -5.29 -4.76
N VAL A 111 -3.14 -6.42 -5.30
CA VAL A 111 -2.59 -7.02 -6.50
C VAL A 111 -3.66 -6.88 -7.61
N PRO A 112 -3.58 -5.81 -8.41
CA PRO A 112 -4.58 -5.51 -9.44
C PRO A 112 -4.53 -6.54 -10.58
N TYR A 113 -5.51 -6.53 -11.48
CA TYR A 113 -5.43 -7.34 -12.71
C TYR A 113 -4.16 -7.03 -13.51
N GLY A 114 -3.46 -8.06 -13.98
CA GLY A 114 -2.18 -7.93 -14.66
C GLY A 114 -2.25 -7.35 -16.06
N ASP A 115 -3.44 -7.17 -16.63
CA ASP A 115 -3.66 -6.55 -17.95
C ASP A 115 -3.98 -5.05 -17.86
N ILE A 116 -4.08 -4.48 -16.65
CA ILE A 116 -4.29 -3.02 -16.46
C ILE A 116 -3.03 -2.23 -16.85
N LYS A 117 -1.84 -2.79 -16.61
CA LYS A 117 -0.54 -2.19 -16.92
C LYS A 117 0.38 -3.19 -17.63
N GLU A 118 1.34 -2.65 -18.36
CA GLU A 118 2.40 -3.49 -18.94
C GLU A 118 3.39 -3.94 -17.86
N GLU A 119 3.67 -3.05 -16.90
CA GLU A 119 4.53 -3.27 -15.73
C GLU A 119 3.86 -4.13 -14.64
N ARG A 120 4.68 -4.65 -13.71
CA ARG A 120 4.16 -5.25 -12.47
C ARG A 120 3.57 -4.15 -11.60
N ASP A 121 2.26 -4.21 -11.39
CA ASP A 121 1.52 -3.19 -10.65
C ASP A 121 1.13 -3.72 -9.26
N ILE A 122 1.34 -2.90 -8.23
CA ILE A 122 1.02 -3.21 -6.84
C ILE A 122 0.52 -1.94 -6.15
N GLY A 123 -0.57 -2.05 -5.41
CA GLY A 123 -1.02 -1.05 -4.46
C GLY A 123 -0.52 -1.37 -3.04
N VAL A 124 -0.08 -0.34 -2.31
CA VAL A 124 0.27 -0.43 -0.89
C VAL A 124 -0.59 0.58 -0.14
N LEU A 125 -1.37 0.09 0.83
CA LEU A 125 -2.34 0.90 1.56
C LEU A 125 -1.88 1.11 3.00
N PHE A 126 -2.01 2.34 3.47
CA PHE A 126 -1.76 2.73 4.84
C PHE A 126 -2.98 3.46 5.41
N SER A 127 -3.23 3.30 6.71
CA SER A 127 -3.91 4.34 7.48
C SER A 127 -2.89 5.37 7.93
N CYS A 128 -3.38 6.59 8.15
CA CYS A 128 -2.56 7.69 8.60
C CYS A 128 -3.27 8.52 9.67
N THR A 129 -2.50 9.13 10.58
CA THR A 129 -3.09 9.88 11.71
C THR A 129 -3.71 11.21 11.31
N TRP A 130 -3.39 11.73 10.11
CA TRP A 130 -3.86 13.03 9.65
C TRP A 130 -5.14 12.97 8.81
N ASP A 131 -5.47 11.80 8.26
CA ASP A 131 -6.67 11.58 7.46
C ASP A 131 -7.18 10.15 7.64
N SER A 132 -8.00 9.95 8.68
CA SER A 132 -8.57 8.64 9.00
C SER A 132 -9.70 8.20 8.06
N GLU A 133 -10.19 9.10 7.20
CA GLU A 133 -11.28 8.78 6.27
C GLU A 133 -10.74 8.25 4.93
N ASN A 134 -9.70 8.90 4.38
CA ASN A 134 -9.17 8.57 3.06
C ASN A 134 -7.92 7.69 3.10
N GLY A 135 -7.20 7.66 4.23
CA GLY A 135 -5.93 6.95 4.36
C GLY A 135 -4.86 7.44 3.37
N LEU A 136 -3.88 6.58 3.11
CA LEU A 136 -2.75 6.86 2.21
C LEU A 136 -2.52 5.65 1.29
N GLY A 137 -2.47 5.89 -0.02
CA GLY A 137 -2.14 4.90 -1.04
C GLY A 137 -0.79 5.20 -1.69
N VAL A 138 -0.04 4.14 -1.96
CA VAL A 138 1.17 4.18 -2.78
C VAL A 138 1.05 3.14 -3.89
N ARG A 139 1.18 3.58 -5.14
CA ARG A 139 1.20 2.67 -6.29
C ARG A 139 2.63 2.40 -6.73
N LEU A 140 2.95 1.13 -6.94
CA LEU A 140 4.25 0.66 -7.38
C LEU A 140 4.15 0.10 -8.80
N LEU A 141 5.07 0.49 -9.68
CA LEU A 141 5.27 -0.12 -11.00
C LEU A 141 6.69 -0.68 -11.07
N ASN A 142 6.82 -2.00 -11.23
CA ASN A 142 8.10 -2.70 -11.09
C ASN A 142 8.81 -2.35 -9.77
N GLU A 143 8.06 -2.40 -8.66
CA GLU A 143 8.54 -2.14 -7.29
C GLU A 143 9.06 -0.70 -7.04
N GLU A 144 8.97 0.19 -8.03
CA GLU A 144 9.30 1.61 -7.96
C GLU A 144 8.04 2.46 -7.74
N ILE A 145 8.17 3.57 -7.00
CA ILE A 145 7.04 4.44 -6.65
C ILE A 145 6.57 5.18 -7.90
N ALA A 146 5.34 4.90 -8.33
CA ALA A 146 4.69 5.54 -9.45
C ALA A 146 3.74 6.67 -9.02
N ASP A 147 3.03 6.49 -7.89
CA ASP A 147 2.11 7.50 -7.37
C ASP A 147 1.95 7.42 -5.84
N VAL A 148 1.61 8.55 -5.22
CA VAL A 148 1.31 8.68 -3.79
C VAL A 148 0.12 9.61 -3.61
N GLY A 149 -0.92 9.12 -2.95
CA GLY A 149 -2.20 9.82 -2.82
C GLY A 149 -3.05 9.27 -1.70
N TYR A 150 -4.36 9.47 -1.79
CA TYR A 150 -5.29 8.70 -0.95
C TYR A 150 -5.27 7.23 -1.36
N GLN A 151 -5.95 6.35 -0.63
CA GLN A 151 -5.91 4.91 -0.94
C GLN A 151 -6.40 4.57 -2.36
N ASP A 152 -7.20 5.44 -2.98
CA ASP A 152 -7.73 5.28 -4.34
C ASP A 152 -6.67 5.22 -5.45
N VAL A 153 -5.49 5.83 -5.27
CA VAL A 153 -4.42 5.74 -6.29
C VAL A 153 -3.86 4.32 -6.43
N ALA A 154 -4.05 3.50 -5.39
CA ALA A 154 -3.49 2.17 -5.22
C ALA A 154 -4.54 1.05 -5.34
N ILE A 155 -5.76 1.37 -5.78
CA ILE A 155 -6.89 0.46 -6.00
C ILE A 155 -7.32 0.52 -7.47
#